data_AF-A0AAV7B797-F1
#
_entry.id   AF-A0AAV7B797-F1
#
_cell.length_a   1.000
_cell.length_b   1.000
_cell.length_c   1.000
_cell.angle_alpha   90.00
_cell.angle_beta   90.00
_cell.angle_gamma   90.00
#
_symmetry.space_group_name_H-M   'P 1'
#
loop_
_entity.id
_entity.type
_entity.pdbx_description
1 polymer ?
#
loop_
_entity_poly.entity_id
_entity_poly.type
_entity_poly.pdbx_seq_one_letter_code
_entity_poly.pdbx_strand_id
1 'polypeptide(L)'
;MSATFTLNFFRSGILFSSWGSFQVPGLLNFGEFKCTDSDKKCHLWTVLDLAFFIIMGVCGGLLGATFNCLNKRLAKYRMKNVHPKPKLIRVCESLLVSLVTTVIVFVSSMVLGECRPLSPTNDWNNSTVTMQVSSSDEVNSSIKTFFCPNNTYNDMATLFFNPQESAILQLFHQDGTFSPVTLSFFCCMYFLLSCWTFGMSVPSGLFVPSLLCGAAFGRLVANVLKSYLGLTHIYSGTYALIGAAAFLGGVVRMTISLTVILIESTNEISYGLPIMITLMVAKWTGDFFNKGIYDIHVALRGVPLLEWETEEETEKLRACDIMEPNLTYVYPHTRIQSLVSILRTTAHHAFPVVTENRGNEKEFMKGNQLISNNIKFKVCMRREYEYGYVQKTLV
;
A
#
# COMPACT_ATOMS: atom_id res chain seq x y z
N MET A 1 -11.87 0.02 -15.57
CA MET A 1 -12.20 0.57 -16.90
C MET A 1 -13.09 1.81 -16.82
N SER A 2 -14.34 1.75 -16.35
CA SER A 2 -15.23 2.93 -16.30
C SER A 2 -14.65 4.09 -15.48
N ALA A 3 -14.20 3.83 -14.25
CA ALA A 3 -13.60 4.86 -13.40
C ALA A 3 -12.34 5.51 -14.02
N THR A 4 -11.45 4.68 -14.58
CA THR A 4 -10.22 5.11 -15.28
C THR A 4 -10.57 6.00 -16.48
N PHE A 5 -11.55 5.59 -17.29
CA PHE A 5 -12.02 6.35 -18.44
C PHE A 5 -12.59 7.71 -18.03
N THR A 6 -13.48 7.72 -17.03
CA THR A 6 -14.09 8.96 -16.52
C THR A 6 -13.04 9.93 -15.99
N LEU A 7 -12.08 9.44 -15.20
CA LEU A 7 -11.01 10.27 -14.66
C LEU A 7 -10.13 10.86 -15.77
N ASN A 8 -9.70 10.04 -16.73
CA ASN A 8 -8.86 10.48 -17.84
C ASN A 8 -9.61 11.51 -18.72
N PHE A 9 -10.89 11.27 -19.02
CA PHE A 9 -11.72 12.21 -19.79
C PHE A 9 -11.80 13.60 -19.15
N PHE A 10 -12.14 13.67 -17.86
CA PHE A 10 -12.25 14.96 -17.17
C PHE A 10 -10.89 15.62 -16.96
N ARG A 11 -9.86 14.85 -16.62
CA ARG A 11 -8.51 15.37 -16.40
C ARG A 11 -7.94 15.98 -17.67
N SER A 12 -8.14 15.33 -18.82
CA SER A 12 -7.68 15.85 -20.11
C SER A 12 -8.45 17.09 -20.56
N GLY A 13 -9.75 17.14 -20.30
CA GLY A 13 -10.56 18.34 -20.54
C GLY A 13 -10.12 19.53 -19.70
N ILE A 14 -9.76 19.31 -18.43
CA ILE A 14 -9.38 20.38 -17.49
C ILE A 14 -7.94 20.86 -17.71
N LEU A 15 -6.97 19.95 -17.85
CA LEU A 15 -5.54 20.30 -17.92
C LEU A 15 -5.10 20.72 -19.32
N PHE A 16 -5.60 20.04 -20.36
CA PHE A 16 -5.11 20.23 -21.73
C PHE A 16 -6.12 20.91 -22.64
N SER A 17 -7.30 21.30 -22.12
CA SER A 17 -8.44 21.81 -22.91
C SER A 17 -8.82 20.94 -24.11
N SER A 18 -8.36 19.68 -24.13
CA SER A 18 -8.53 18.72 -25.20
C SER A 18 -9.42 17.59 -24.69
N TRP A 19 -10.71 17.73 -24.97
CA TRP A 19 -11.69 16.72 -24.63
C TRP A 19 -11.46 15.51 -25.56
N GLY A 20 -11.03 14.38 -25.00
CA GLY A 20 -10.81 13.13 -25.74
C GLY A 20 -9.34 12.74 -25.96
N SER A 21 -8.36 13.49 -25.47
CA SER A 21 -6.98 12.98 -25.37
C SER A 21 -6.87 12.08 -24.12
N PHE A 22 -6.43 10.83 -24.27
CA PHE A 22 -6.40 9.86 -23.16
C PHE A 22 -4.98 9.57 -22.66
N GLN A 23 -4.24 10.62 -22.31
CA GLN A 23 -2.83 10.49 -21.93
C GLN A 23 -2.62 10.18 -20.44
N VAL A 24 -3.60 10.43 -19.57
CA VAL A 24 -3.40 10.37 -18.12
C VAL A 24 -4.40 9.40 -17.45
N PRO A 25 -4.06 8.10 -17.36
CA PRO A 25 -5.00 7.06 -16.94
C PRO A 25 -5.27 7.06 -15.42
N GLY A 26 -4.36 7.59 -14.60
CA GLY A 26 -4.43 7.54 -13.15
C GLY A 26 -4.17 8.88 -12.48
N LEU A 27 -4.34 8.92 -11.16
CA LEU A 27 -3.90 10.05 -10.34
C LEU A 27 -2.37 10.14 -10.36
N LEU A 28 -1.72 9.01 -10.11
CA LEU A 28 -0.28 8.82 -10.16
C LEU A 28 0.10 8.08 -11.45
N ASN A 29 1.03 8.67 -12.20
CA ASN A 29 1.58 8.12 -13.44
C ASN A 29 3.10 8.03 -13.26
N PHE A 30 3.71 6.88 -13.56
CA PHE A 30 5.16 6.72 -13.44
C PHE A 30 5.91 7.04 -14.74
N GLY A 31 5.21 7.43 -15.81
CA GLY A 31 5.82 7.69 -17.09
C GLY A 31 6.27 6.41 -17.81
N GLU A 32 6.74 6.57 -19.05
CA GLU A 32 7.19 5.44 -19.85
C GLU A 32 8.66 5.14 -19.59
N PHE A 33 8.96 3.88 -19.27
CA PHE A 33 10.33 3.39 -19.14
C PHE A 33 10.78 2.78 -20.47
N LYS A 34 11.16 3.62 -21.42
CA LYS A 34 11.64 3.19 -22.75
C LYS A 34 13.11 3.52 -22.94
N CYS A 35 13.82 2.65 -23.63
CA CYS A 35 15.12 2.98 -24.20
C CYS A 35 14.91 3.84 -25.44
N THR A 36 15.69 4.92 -25.59
CA THR A 36 15.77 5.67 -26.83
C THR A 36 16.27 4.78 -27.97
N ASP A 37 15.55 4.76 -29.09
CA ASP A 37 15.77 3.88 -30.25
C ASP A 37 17.18 3.99 -30.90
N SER A 38 17.98 4.97 -30.49
CA SER A 38 19.36 5.21 -30.94
C SER A 38 20.36 4.18 -30.38
N ASP A 39 20.08 3.56 -29.24
CA ASP A 39 21.00 2.67 -28.54
C ASP A 39 20.61 1.19 -28.70
N LYS A 40 21.14 0.54 -29.74
CA LYS A 40 21.00 -0.92 -30.01
C LYS A 40 21.54 -1.84 -28.90
N LYS A 41 22.03 -1.30 -27.78
CA LYS A 41 22.54 -2.01 -26.59
C LYS A 41 21.78 -1.65 -25.31
N CYS A 42 20.65 -0.97 -25.40
CA CYS A 42 19.87 -0.60 -24.21
C CYS A 42 19.00 -1.78 -23.77
N HIS A 43 19.56 -2.65 -22.93
CA HIS A 43 18.80 -3.64 -22.18
C HIS A 43 18.39 -3.02 -20.84
N LEU A 44 17.08 -2.91 -20.57
CA LEU A 44 16.53 -2.30 -19.33
C LEU A 44 17.09 -2.94 -18.06
N TRP A 45 17.31 -4.24 -18.11
CA TRP A 45 17.90 -5.04 -17.04
C TRP A 45 18.57 -6.29 -17.62
N THR A 46 19.56 -6.80 -16.90
CA THR A 46 20.30 -8.03 -17.22
C THR A 46 20.12 -9.06 -16.11
N VAL A 47 20.50 -10.32 -16.35
CA VAL A 47 20.43 -11.39 -15.33
C VAL A 47 21.32 -11.07 -14.12
N LEU A 48 22.39 -10.32 -14.31
CA LEU A 48 23.24 -9.86 -13.21
C LEU A 48 22.52 -8.86 -12.31
N ASP A 49 21.72 -7.95 -12.89
CA ASP A 49 20.87 -7.01 -12.12
C ASP A 49 19.85 -7.76 -11.25
N LEU A 50 19.38 -8.93 -11.70
CA LEU A 50 18.44 -9.75 -10.92
C LEU A 50 19.02 -10.18 -9.57
N ALA A 51 20.33 -10.44 -9.49
CA ALA A 51 20.98 -10.76 -8.22
C ALA A 51 20.94 -9.56 -7.25
N PHE A 52 21.20 -8.34 -7.76
CA PHE A 52 21.07 -7.12 -6.97
C PHE A 52 19.62 -6.84 -6.58
N PHE A 53 18.67 -7.13 -7.45
CA PHE A 53 17.24 -7.00 -7.18
C PHE A 53 16.80 -7.90 -6.03
N ILE A 54 17.28 -9.15 -5.96
CA ILE A 54 17.02 -10.05 -4.83
C ILE A 54 17.57 -9.45 -3.52
N ILE A 55 18.81 -8.95 -3.54
CA ILE A 55 19.43 -8.31 -2.36
C ILE A 55 18.62 -7.08 -1.93
N MET A 56 18.20 -6.24 -2.87
CA MET A 56 17.33 -5.09 -2.58
C MET A 56 15.97 -5.55 -2.03
N GLY A 57 15.43 -6.68 -2.50
CA GLY A 57 14.24 -7.31 -1.93
C GLY A 57 14.43 -7.66 -0.45
N VAL A 58 15.55 -8.30 -0.10
CA VAL A 58 15.88 -8.62 1.31
C VAL A 58 15.99 -7.36 2.16
N CYS A 59 16.72 -6.34 1.68
CA CYS A 59 16.86 -5.07 2.38
C CYS A 59 15.51 -4.34 2.52
N GLY A 60 14.70 -4.31 1.46
CA GLY A 60 13.38 -3.70 1.45
C GLY A 60 12.39 -4.39 2.40
N GLY A 61 12.44 -5.72 2.48
CA GLY A 61 11.67 -6.51 3.45
C GLY A 61 12.09 -6.25 4.90
N LEU A 62 13.40 -6.17 5.18
CA LEU A 62 13.90 -5.83 6.51
C LEU A 62 13.53 -4.38 6.91
N LEU A 63 13.68 -3.42 6.00
CA LEU A 63 13.27 -2.03 6.22
C LEU A 63 11.75 -1.91 6.40
N GLY A 64 10.96 -2.68 5.65
CA GLY A 64 9.51 -2.75 5.84
C GLY A 64 9.11 -3.37 7.18
N ALA A 65 9.83 -4.42 7.61
CA ALA A 65 9.61 -5.04 8.92
C ALA A 65 9.97 -4.09 10.07
N THR A 66 11.06 -3.33 9.99
CA THR A 66 11.41 -2.34 11.02
C THR A 66 10.37 -1.20 11.05
N PHE A 67 9.90 -0.75 9.89
CA PHE A 67 8.81 0.22 9.76
C PHE A 67 7.52 -0.28 10.43
N ASN A 68 7.13 -1.53 10.19
CA ASN A 68 5.94 -2.14 10.79
C ASN A 68 6.08 -2.31 12.31
N CYS A 69 7.25 -2.71 12.78
CA CYS A 69 7.53 -2.86 14.21
C CYS A 69 7.45 -1.50 14.95
N LEU A 70 8.08 -0.47 14.38
CA LEU A 70 8.07 0.88 14.95
C LEU A 70 6.65 1.45 14.97
N ASN A 71 5.90 1.32 13.87
CA ASN A 71 4.51 1.72 13.80
C ASN A 71 3.61 0.96 14.79
N LYS A 72 3.80 -0.35 14.95
CA LYS A 72 3.05 -1.15 15.93
C LYS A 72 3.28 -0.63 17.35
N ARG A 73 4.53 -0.30 17.70
CA ARG A 73 4.87 0.27 19.01
C ARG A 73 4.25 1.66 19.19
N LEU A 74 4.33 2.51 18.16
CA LEU A 74 3.75 3.85 18.18
C LEU A 74 2.22 3.81 18.28
N ALA A 75 1.56 2.91 17.54
CA ALA A 75 0.12 2.71 17.60
C ALA A 75 -0.34 2.25 18.98
N LYS A 76 0.35 1.28 19.60
CA LYS A 76 0.06 0.87 20.99
C LYS A 76 0.22 2.02 21.97
N TYR A 77 1.27 2.84 21.81
CA TYR A 77 1.48 4.04 22.63
C TYR A 77 0.33 5.04 22.47
N ARG A 78 -0.08 5.34 21.23
CA ARG A 78 -1.22 6.22 20.95
C ARG A 78 -2.53 5.69 21.52
N MET A 79 -2.78 4.38 21.41
CA MET A 79 -3.98 3.73 21.97
C MET A 79 -4.06 3.86 23.48
N LYS A 80 -2.92 3.76 24.18
CA LYS A 80 -2.87 3.90 25.64
C LYS A 80 -2.90 5.36 26.11
N ASN A 81 -2.20 6.26 25.43
CA ASN A 81 -1.92 7.59 25.95
C ASN A 81 -2.73 8.73 25.29
N VAL A 82 -3.11 8.59 24.01
CA VAL A 82 -3.73 9.66 23.21
C VAL A 82 -5.20 9.39 22.95
N HIS A 83 -5.58 8.18 22.54
CA HIS A 83 -6.96 7.83 22.25
C HIS A 83 -7.96 7.98 23.42
N PRO A 84 -7.63 7.71 24.70
CA PRO A 84 -8.58 7.90 25.79
C PRO A 84 -8.82 9.39 26.13
N LYS A 85 -7.99 10.29 25.61
CA LYS A 85 -8.07 11.73 25.88
C LYS A 85 -9.09 12.42 24.94
N PRO A 86 -9.58 13.63 25.29
CA PRO A 86 -10.55 14.36 24.47
C PRO A 86 -10.05 14.62 23.04
N LYS A 87 -11.00 14.78 22.10
CA LYS A 87 -10.73 14.96 20.67
C LYS A 87 -9.70 16.07 20.38
N LEU A 88 -9.68 17.13 21.20
CA LEU A 88 -8.72 18.24 21.07
C LEU A 88 -7.27 17.76 21.10
N ILE A 89 -6.92 16.80 21.97
CA ILE A 89 -5.55 16.31 22.10
C ILE A 89 -5.11 15.55 20.84
N ARG A 90 -6.04 14.86 20.18
CA ARG A 90 -5.76 14.18 18.89
C ARG A 90 -5.47 15.19 17.79
N VAL A 91 -6.18 16.32 17.77
CA VAL A 91 -5.93 17.42 16.83
C VAL A 91 -4.60 18.11 17.15
N CYS A 92 -4.31 18.37 18.43
CA CYS A 92 -3.03 18.94 18.86
C CYS A 92 -1.84 18.04 18.49
N GLU A 93 -1.97 16.72 18.56
CA GLU A 93 -0.94 15.79 18.07
C GLU A 93 -0.70 15.98 16.57
N SER A 94 -1.76 15.99 15.76
CA SER A 94 -1.59 16.20 14.31
C SER A 94 -0.97 17.55 13.97
N LEU A 95 -1.32 18.61 14.71
CA LEU A 95 -0.75 19.93 14.54
C LEU A 95 0.73 19.95 14.94
N LEU A 96 1.09 19.32 16.07
CA LEU A 96 2.48 19.18 16.50
C LEU A 96 3.32 18.42 15.48
N VAL A 97 2.81 17.29 14.96
CA VAL A 97 3.52 16.51 13.94
C VAL A 97 3.72 17.35 12.68
N SER A 98 2.70 18.09 12.22
CA SER A 98 2.82 18.98 11.05
C SER A 98 3.82 20.14 11.26
N LEU A 99 3.89 20.69 12.47
CA LEU A 99 4.86 21.73 12.82
C LEU A 99 6.29 21.15 12.80
N VAL A 100 6.49 19.98 13.41
CA VAL A 100 7.80 19.34 13.46
C VAL A 100 8.25 18.88 12.07
N THR A 101 7.34 18.33 11.26
CA THR A 101 7.69 17.91 9.89
C THR A 101 8.10 19.08 9.02
N THR A 102 7.39 20.23 9.09
CA THR A 102 7.74 21.42 8.32
C THR A 102 9.08 22.01 8.73
N VAL A 103 9.38 22.07 10.03
CA VAL A 103 10.68 22.52 10.55
C VAL A 103 11.80 21.58 10.08
N ILE A 104 11.63 20.26 10.21
CA ILE A 104 12.63 19.28 9.77
C ILE A 104 12.89 19.42 8.27
N VAL A 105 11.82 19.47 7.46
CA VAL A 105 11.94 19.62 6.00
C VAL A 105 12.69 20.89 5.64
N PHE A 106 12.28 22.05 6.18
CA PHE A 106 12.91 23.33 5.88
C PHE A 106 14.39 23.38 6.29
N VAL A 107 14.72 22.97 7.52
CA VAL A 107 16.10 22.97 8.03
C VAL A 107 16.96 21.99 7.25
N SER A 108 16.42 20.80 6.94
CA SER A 108 17.17 19.78 6.21
C SER A 108 17.49 20.23 4.78
N SER A 109 16.54 20.85 4.07
CA SER A 109 16.77 21.42 2.73
C SER A 109 17.78 22.57 2.74
N MET A 110 17.86 23.33 3.83
CA MET A 110 18.81 24.45 3.97
C MET A 110 20.23 23.97 4.30
N VAL A 111 20.38 23.01 5.20
CA VAL A 111 21.71 22.60 5.74
C VAL A 111 22.34 21.47 4.93
N LEU A 112 21.53 20.53 4.43
CA LEU A 112 22.01 19.30 3.80
C LEU A 112 21.83 19.30 2.28
N GLY A 113 21.23 20.34 1.70
CA GLY A 113 21.05 20.47 0.26
C GLY A 113 22.35 20.80 -0.47
N GLU A 114 22.70 20.02 -1.48
CA GLU A 114 23.77 20.36 -2.43
C GLU A 114 23.19 21.09 -3.65
N CYS A 115 23.87 22.14 -4.11
CA CYS A 115 23.51 22.85 -5.33
C CYS A 115 24.17 22.17 -6.55
N ARG A 116 23.36 21.72 -7.51
CA ARG A 116 23.82 21.09 -8.75
C ARG A 116 23.46 21.90 -9.98
N PRO A 117 24.27 21.89 -11.04
CA PRO A 117 23.97 22.62 -12.26
C PRO A 117 22.73 22.03 -12.93
N LEU A 118 21.87 22.91 -13.44
CA LEU A 118 20.77 22.49 -14.31
C LEU A 118 21.39 21.93 -15.61
N SER A 119 20.97 20.74 -16.05
CA SER A 119 21.37 20.24 -17.37
C SER A 119 20.91 21.27 -18.42
N PRO A 120 21.80 21.76 -19.29
CA PRO A 120 21.42 22.76 -20.28
C PRO A 120 20.39 22.16 -21.23
N THR A 121 19.24 22.83 -21.37
CA THR A 121 18.32 22.60 -22.48
C THR A 121 19.09 22.90 -23.77
N ASN A 122 19.41 21.88 -24.55
CA ASN A 122 19.93 22.08 -25.90
C ASN A 122 18.95 22.97 -26.68
N ASP A 123 19.53 23.93 -27.40
CA ASP A 123 18.86 25.05 -28.05
C ASP A 123 17.58 24.69 -28.81
N TRP A 124 16.55 25.48 -28.52
CA TRP A 124 15.31 25.58 -29.26
C TRP A 124 15.60 26.10 -30.67
N ASN A 125 15.75 25.23 -31.66
CA ASN A 125 15.69 25.60 -33.06
C ASN A 125 14.77 24.64 -33.84
N ASN A 126 13.56 25.15 -34.11
CA ASN A 126 12.64 24.81 -35.19
C ASN A 126 12.38 23.33 -35.48
N SER A 127 11.34 22.77 -34.86
CA SER A 127 10.46 21.81 -35.54
C SER A 127 9.14 21.62 -34.79
N THR A 128 8.07 22.07 -35.43
CA THR A 128 6.69 21.53 -35.37
C THR A 128 6.26 20.87 -34.06
N VAL A 129 5.38 21.58 -33.34
CA VAL A 129 4.62 21.11 -32.19
C VAL A 129 3.83 19.84 -32.56
N THR A 130 4.44 18.68 -32.32
CA THR A 130 3.73 17.45 -32.01
C THR A 130 3.68 17.35 -30.49
N MET A 131 2.50 17.60 -29.92
CA MET A 131 2.21 17.48 -28.49
C MET A 131 2.26 16.00 -28.05
N GLN A 132 3.45 15.42 -28.01
CA GLN A 132 3.73 14.27 -27.17
C GLN A 132 4.38 14.83 -25.90
N VAL A 133 3.62 14.79 -24.80
CA VAL A 133 4.13 15.14 -23.47
C VAL A 133 5.21 14.12 -23.11
N SER A 134 6.45 14.45 -23.43
CA SER A 134 7.62 13.74 -22.94
C SER A 134 7.82 14.10 -21.47
N SER A 135 7.95 13.07 -20.63
CA SER A 135 8.19 13.14 -19.18
C SER A 135 9.34 14.07 -18.76
N SER A 136 10.21 14.47 -19.69
CA SER A 136 11.31 15.42 -19.51
C SER A 136 10.85 16.86 -19.18
N ASP A 137 9.75 17.33 -19.77
CA ASP A 137 9.35 18.74 -19.66
C ASP A 137 8.62 19.05 -18.34
N GLU A 138 7.86 18.07 -17.82
CA GLU A 138 7.26 18.14 -16.49
C GLU A 138 8.33 18.02 -15.37
N VAL A 139 9.37 17.21 -15.59
CA VAL A 139 10.47 17.04 -14.64
C VAL A 139 11.30 18.31 -14.49
N ASN A 140 11.55 19.06 -15.57
CA ASN A 140 12.33 20.30 -15.51
C ASN A 140 11.56 21.47 -14.86
N SER A 141 10.23 21.53 -15.03
CA SER A 141 9.39 22.57 -14.39
C SER A 141 9.20 22.38 -12.88
N SER A 142 9.49 21.18 -12.37
CA SER A 142 9.38 20.85 -10.96
C SER A 142 10.70 21.04 -10.17
N ILE A 143 11.79 21.45 -10.82
CA ILE A 143 13.08 21.66 -10.14
C ILE A 143 13.03 22.92 -9.24
N LYS A 144 13.61 22.84 -8.03
CA LYS A 144 13.61 23.95 -7.05
C LYS A 144 15.02 24.50 -6.80
N THR A 145 15.19 25.80 -7.04
CA THR A 145 16.47 26.54 -6.88
C THR A 145 16.75 27.05 -5.46
N PHE A 146 16.16 26.40 -4.45
CA PHE A 146 16.15 26.83 -3.05
C PHE A 146 17.56 27.10 -2.49
N PHE A 147 17.83 28.36 -2.12
CA PHE A 147 19.12 28.85 -1.59
C PHE A 147 20.36 28.51 -2.43
N CYS A 148 20.20 28.36 -3.73
CA CYS A 148 21.30 28.09 -4.65
C CYS A 148 21.58 29.28 -5.59
N PRO A 149 22.83 29.46 -6.05
CA PRO A 149 23.17 30.49 -7.03
C PRO A 149 22.47 30.25 -8.38
N ASN A 150 22.37 31.30 -9.19
CA ASN A 150 21.70 31.26 -10.49
C ASN A 150 22.20 30.08 -11.37
N ASN A 151 21.27 29.40 -12.05
CA ASN A 151 21.48 28.20 -12.88
C ASN A 151 21.85 26.91 -12.12
N THR A 152 21.72 26.89 -10.79
CA THR A 152 21.84 25.66 -9.99
C THR A 152 20.56 25.38 -9.21
N TYR A 153 20.30 24.10 -8.94
CA TYR A 153 19.15 23.65 -8.17
C TYR A 153 19.58 22.86 -6.93
N ASN A 154 18.71 22.85 -5.91
CA ASN A 154 18.94 22.12 -4.68
C ASN A 154 18.26 20.75 -4.76
N ASP A 155 19.07 19.69 -4.76
CA ASP A 155 18.60 18.30 -4.88
C ASP A 155 17.57 17.94 -3.80
N MET A 156 17.85 18.30 -2.55
CA MET A 156 17.05 17.92 -1.39
C MET A 156 15.76 18.73 -1.30
N ALA A 157 15.82 20.02 -1.63
CA ALA A 157 14.63 20.87 -1.71
C ALA A 157 13.69 20.40 -2.82
N THR A 158 14.25 19.93 -3.93
CA THR A 158 13.48 19.38 -5.05
C THR A 158 12.71 18.12 -4.64
N LEU A 159 13.27 17.26 -3.78
CA LEU A 159 12.55 16.08 -3.27
C LEU A 159 11.48 16.40 -2.21
N PHE A 160 11.71 17.39 -1.34
CA PHE A 160 10.79 17.68 -0.23
C PHE A 160 9.67 18.68 -0.55
N PHE A 161 9.96 19.72 -1.34
CA PHE A 161 8.99 20.79 -1.64
C PHE A 161 8.11 20.51 -2.86
N ASN A 162 8.38 19.42 -3.57
CA ASN A 162 7.52 18.95 -4.64
C ASN A 162 6.41 18.02 -4.12
N PRO A 163 5.27 17.96 -4.84
CA PRO A 163 4.32 16.87 -4.68
C PRO A 163 5.04 15.51 -4.75
N GLN A 164 4.57 14.56 -3.95
CA GLN A 164 5.22 13.24 -3.86
C GLN A 164 5.23 12.50 -5.22
N GLU A 165 4.22 12.72 -6.05
CA GLU A 165 4.15 12.16 -7.41
C GLU A 165 5.29 12.64 -8.31
N SER A 166 5.60 13.94 -8.31
CA SER A 166 6.68 14.49 -9.13
C SER A 166 8.05 14.17 -8.56
N ALA A 167 8.19 14.08 -7.22
CA ALA A 167 9.41 13.60 -6.59
C ALA A 167 9.74 12.14 -6.97
N ILE A 168 8.72 11.27 -7.05
CA ILE A 168 8.89 9.88 -7.53
C ILE A 168 9.30 9.88 -9.01
N LEU A 169 8.63 10.67 -9.85
CA LEU A 169 8.96 10.80 -11.27
C LEU A 169 10.40 11.30 -11.50
N GLN A 170 10.85 12.26 -10.70
CA GLN A 170 12.24 12.75 -10.71
C GLN A 170 13.22 11.63 -10.35
N LEU A 171 12.95 10.84 -9.31
CA LEU A 171 13.80 9.70 -8.94
C LEU A 171 13.87 8.63 -10.03
N PHE A 172 12.78 8.45 -10.80
CA PHE A 172 12.70 7.47 -11.89
C PHE A 172 13.42 7.96 -13.15
N HIS A 173 13.13 9.17 -13.63
CA HIS A 173 13.51 9.60 -14.98
C HIS A 173 14.63 10.64 -15.04
N GLN A 174 14.96 11.31 -13.94
CA GLN A 174 16.00 12.35 -13.98
C GLN A 174 17.38 11.72 -14.14
N ASP A 175 18.12 12.09 -15.19
CA ASP A 175 19.50 11.63 -15.41
C ASP A 175 20.53 12.40 -14.54
N GLY A 176 20.12 13.54 -13.99
CA GLY A 176 20.89 14.29 -12.99
C GLY A 176 21.30 13.37 -11.84
N THR A 177 22.60 13.36 -11.52
CA THR A 177 23.09 12.58 -10.39
C THR A 177 22.65 13.29 -9.11
N PHE A 178 21.79 12.65 -8.31
CA PHE A 178 21.58 13.05 -6.92
C PHE A 178 22.84 12.67 -6.11
N SER A 179 23.26 13.53 -5.18
CA SER A 179 24.34 13.15 -4.26
C SER A 179 23.95 11.91 -3.45
N PRO A 180 24.80 10.87 -3.34
CA PRO A 180 24.49 9.71 -2.51
C PRO A 180 24.32 10.10 -1.03
N VAL A 181 25.01 11.16 -0.58
CA VAL A 181 24.92 11.67 0.79
C VAL A 181 23.56 12.30 1.05
N THR A 182 23.13 13.25 0.22
CA THR A 182 21.83 13.94 0.39
C THR A 182 20.67 12.96 0.31
N LEU A 183 20.77 11.98 -0.59
CA LEU A 183 19.74 10.97 -0.80
C LEU A 183 19.66 9.98 0.38
N SER A 184 20.78 9.67 1.03
CA SER A 184 20.82 8.87 2.26
C SER A 184 20.10 9.59 3.40
N PHE A 185 20.41 10.87 3.62
CA PHE A 185 19.73 11.68 4.63
C PHE A 185 18.24 11.83 4.34
N PHE A 186 17.87 12.08 3.08
CA PHE A 186 16.47 12.14 2.65
C PHE A 186 15.74 10.84 2.96
N CYS A 187 16.28 9.68 2.56
CA CYS A 187 15.66 8.38 2.80
C CYS A 187 15.45 8.12 4.29
N CYS A 188 16.45 8.40 5.14
CA CYS A 188 16.37 8.17 6.58
C CYS A 188 15.34 9.10 7.26
N MET A 189 15.39 10.40 6.96
CA MET A 189 14.45 11.38 7.52
C MET A 189 13.03 11.09 7.07
N TYR A 190 12.82 10.84 5.77
CA TYR A 190 11.50 10.56 5.21
C TYR A 190 10.91 9.26 5.76
N PHE A 191 11.72 8.22 5.97
CA PHE A 191 11.30 6.98 6.62
C PHE A 191 10.74 7.23 8.03
N LEU A 192 11.48 7.99 8.86
CA LEU A 192 11.06 8.32 10.23
C LEU A 192 9.82 9.21 10.25
N LEU A 193 9.75 10.22 9.38
CA LEU A 193 8.61 11.12 9.23
C LEU A 193 7.35 10.35 8.78
N SER A 194 7.49 9.46 7.79
CA SER A 194 6.40 8.60 7.32
C SER A 194 5.92 7.64 8.40
N CYS A 195 6.83 7.11 9.22
CA CYS A 195 6.45 6.25 10.34
C CYS A 195 5.72 7.03 11.43
N TRP A 196 6.16 8.26 11.75
CA TRP A 196 5.51 9.06 12.78
C TRP A 196 4.13 9.57 12.33
N THR A 197 4.00 9.98 11.06
CA THR A 197 2.73 10.49 10.51
C THR A 197 1.66 9.41 10.35
N PHE A 198 2.05 8.15 10.11
CA PHE A 198 1.09 7.07 9.98
C PHE A 198 0.40 6.77 11.33
N GLY A 199 -0.92 6.64 11.32
CA GLY A 199 -1.72 6.39 12.54
C GLY A 199 -2.15 7.64 13.31
N MET A 200 -1.93 8.84 12.75
CA MET A 200 -2.57 10.06 13.24
C MET A 200 -4.08 10.04 12.98
N SER A 201 -4.83 10.88 13.69
CA SER A 201 -6.29 11.03 13.52
C SER A 201 -6.65 11.88 12.28
N VAL A 202 -6.03 11.60 11.13
CA VAL A 202 -6.21 12.30 9.85
C VAL A 202 -6.36 11.26 8.73
N PRO A 203 -7.33 11.42 7.80
CA PRO A 203 -7.42 10.55 6.64
C PRO A 203 -6.14 10.67 5.79
N SER A 204 -5.38 9.59 5.69
CA SER A 204 -4.11 9.55 4.97
C SER A 204 -3.87 8.17 4.38
N GLY A 205 -3.05 8.13 3.32
CA GLY A 205 -2.60 6.90 2.67
C GLY A 205 -1.12 6.65 2.91
N LEU A 206 -0.73 5.37 2.93
CA LEU A 206 0.65 4.94 3.16
C LEU A 206 1.37 4.49 1.87
N PHE A 207 0.61 4.32 0.78
CA PHE A 207 1.11 3.81 -0.49
C PHE A 207 2.18 4.71 -1.12
N VAL A 208 1.85 6.00 -1.34
CA VAL A 208 2.77 6.95 -1.98
C VAL A 208 4.01 7.25 -1.13
N PRO A 209 3.92 7.47 0.20
CA PRO A 209 5.10 7.62 1.04
C PRO A 209 6.05 6.42 1.00
N SER A 210 5.49 5.20 0.98
CA SER A 210 6.31 3.98 0.88
C SER A 210 7.01 3.87 -0.47
N LEU A 211 6.32 4.21 -1.57
CA LEU A 211 6.94 4.26 -2.89
C LEU A 211 8.07 5.29 -2.94
N LEU A 212 7.87 6.49 -2.41
CA LEU A 212 8.90 7.53 -2.42
C LEU A 212 10.12 7.13 -1.58
N CYS A 213 9.89 6.56 -0.40
CA CYS A 213 10.97 6.07 0.46
C CYS A 213 11.76 4.94 -0.22
N GLY A 214 11.07 3.98 -0.85
CA GLY A 214 11.71 2.90 -1.58
C GLY A 214 12.40 3.35 -2.87
N ALA A 215 11.82 4.32 -3.59
CA ALA A 215 12.42 4.91 -4.79
C ALA A 215 13.74 5.61 -4.46
N ALA A 216 13.76 6.36 -3.36
CA ALA A 216 14.98 6.95 -2.83
C ALA A 216 15.99 5.85 -2.47
N PHE A 217 15.59 4.84 -1.69
CA PHE A 217 16.47 3.73 -1.35
C PHE A 217 17.07 3.03 -2.59
N GLY A 218 16.25 2.73 -3.60
CA GLY A 218 16.71 2.11 -4.84
C GLY A 218 17.66 3.00 -5.64
N ARG A 219 17.38 4.31 -5.70
CA ARG A 219 18.27 5.29 -6.35
C ARG A 219 19.60 5.41 -5.61
N LEU A 220 19.60 5.35 -4.28
CA LEU A 220 20.81 5.33 -3.46
C LEU A 220 21.67 4.11 -3.81
N VAL A 221 21.06 2.92 -3.86
CA VAL A 221 21.76 1.68 -4.23
C VAL A 221 22.35 1.81 -5.63
N ALA A 222 21.60 2.33 -6.61
CA ALA A 222 22.11 2.55 -7.96
C ALA A 222 23.36 3.46 -7.99
N ASN A 223 23.33 4.59 -7.26
CA ASN A 223 24.43 5.53 -7.20
C ASN A 223 25.67 4.93 -6.50
N VAL A 224 25.45 4.15 -5.43
CA VAL A 224 26.52 3.41 -4.75
C VAL A 224 27.14 2.38 -5.70
N LEU A 225 26.33 1.59 -6.42
CA LEU A 225 26.82 0.61 -7.39
C LEU A 225 27.62 1.29 -8.51
N LYS A 226 27.15 2.43 -9.04
CA LYS A 226 27.88 3.22 -10.04
C LYS A 226 29.21 3.74 -9.53
N SER A 227 29.23 4.30 -8.31
CA SER A 227 30.44 4.93 -7.74
C SER A 227 31.47 3.92 -7.26
N TYR A 228 31.05 2.79 -6.67
CA TYR A 228 31.97 1.82 -6.08
C TYR A 228 32.36 0.68 -7.04
N LEU A 229 31.44 0.20 -7.88
CA LEU A 229 31.69 -0.90 -8.82
C LEU A 229 31.97 -0.42 -10.25
N GLY A 230 31.85 0.89 -10.54
CA GLY A 230 32.11 1.44 -11.86
C GLY A 230 31.15 0.96 -12.95
N LEU A 231 29.98 0.43 -12.57
CA LEU A 231 28.99 -0.12 -13.49
C LEU A 231 28.18 1.01 -14.15
N THR A 232 28.76 1.59 -15.21
CA THR A 232 28.14 2.70 -15.97
C THR A 232 26.91 2.29 -16.77
N HIS A 233 26.71 0.99 -17.01
CA HIS A 233 25.54 0.44 -17.73
C HIS A 233 24.24 0.40 -16.91
N ILE A 234 24.29 0.72 -15.61
CA ILE A 234 23.09 0.68 -14.75
C ILE A 234 22.19 1.88 -15.03
N TYR A 235 20.93 1.64 -15.40
CA TYR A 235 19.92 2.69 -15.42
C TYR A 235 19.43 2.97 -14.00
N SER A 236 19.64 4.19 -13.49
CA SER A 236 19.31 4.50 -12.09
C SER A 236 17.81 4.48 -11.80
N GLY A 237 16.97 4.71 -12.82
CA GLY A 237 15.51 4.66 -12.69
C GLY A 237 14.95 3.25 -12.45
N THR A 238 15.57 2.21 -13.03
CA THR A 238 15.10 0.83 -12.85
C THR A 238 15.33 0.38 -11.42
N TYR A 239 16.50 0.69 -10.86
CA TYR A 239 16.82 0.41 -9.47
C TYR A 239 15.93 1.20 -8.50
N ALA A 240 15.58 2.45 -8.82
CA ALA A 240 14.61 3.21 -8.04
C ALA A 240 13.22 2.55 -8.06
N LEU A 241 12.72 2.11 -9.22
CA LEU A 241 11.45 1.39 -9.34
C LEU A 241 11.45 0.09 -8.53
N ILE A 242 12.51 -0.71 -8.64
CA ILE A 242 12.64 -1.97 -7.89
C ILE A 242 12.76 -1.71 -6.39
N GLY A 243 13.48 -0.67 -5.96
CA GLY A 243 13.54 -0.26 -4.55
C GLY A 243 12.17 0.18 -4.02
N ALA A 244 11.40 0.91 -4.82
CA ALA A 244 10.02 1.31 -4.50
C ALA A 244 9.12 0.08 -4.30
N ALA A 245 9.22 -0.90 -5.21
CA ALA A 245 8.51 -2.16 -5.11
C ALA A 245 8.92 -2.94 -3.84
N ALA A 246 10.22 -3.11 -3.61
CA ALA A 246 10.76 -3.88 -2.49
C ALA A 246 10.31 -3.31 -1.12
N PHE A 247 10.40 -1.99 -0.92
CA PHE A 247 9.97 -1.38 0.34
C PHE A 247 8.45 -1.43 0.53
N LEU A 248 7.67 -1.10 -0.52
CA LEU A 248 6.21 -1.15 -0.45
C LEU A 248 5.69 -2.58 -0.21
N GLY A 249 6.28 -3.58 -0.88
CA GLY A 249 6.01 -5.00 -0.64
C GLY A 249 6.40 -5.44 0.77
N GLY A 250 7.52 -4.94 1.29
CA GLY A 250 7.97 -5.20 2.67
C GLY A 250 7.05 -4.63 3.75
N VAL A 251 6.45 -3.46 3.52
CA VAL A 251 5.53 -2.82 4.48
C VAL A 251 4.12 -3.42 4.40
N VAL A 252 3.58 -3.55 3.18
CA VAL A 252 2.16 -3.90 2.94
C VAL A 252 1.93 -5.40 2.78
N ARG A 253 2.91 -6.18 2.30
CA ARG A 253 2.80 -7.64 2.02
C ARG A 253 1.83 -8.04 0.91
N MET A 254 1.51 -7.10 0.01
CA MET A 254 0.80 -7.39 -1.24
C MET A 254 1.78 -7.76 -2.36
N THR A 255 1.53 -8.88 -3.06
CA THR A 255 2.42 -9.38 -4.12
C THR A 255 1.81 -9.24 -5.52
N ILE A 256 0.78 -10.02 -5.84
CA ILE A 256 0.24 -10.12 -7.20
C ILE A 256 -0.42 -8.81 -7.63
N SER A 257 -1.32 -8.28 -6.80
CA SER A 257 -2.01 -7.01 -7.09
C SER A 257 -1.03 -5.85 -7.26
N LEU A 258 -0.02 -5.78 -6.38
CA LEU A 258 0.99 -4.74 -6.44
C LEU A 258 1.88 -4.84 -7.69
N THR A 259 2.25 -6.06 -8.07
CA THR A 259 3.02 -6.31 -9.30
C THR A 259 2.27 -5.79 -10.53
N VAL A 260 0.97 -6.11 -10.64
CA VAL A 260 0.14 -5.65 -11.76
C VAL A 260 0.00 -4.14 -11.76
N ILE A 261 -0.27 -3.51 -10.61
CA ILE A 261 -0.38 -2.05 -10.49
C ILE A 261 0.91 -1.36 -10.97
N LEU A 262 2.08 -1.87 -10.57
CA LEU A 262 3.37 -1.29 -10.98
C LEU A 262 3.60 -1.46 -12.49
N ILE A 263 3.37 -2.66 -13.04
CA ILE A 263 3.52 -2.91 -14.49
C ILE A 263 2.60 -2.01 -15.32
N GLU A 264 1.31 -1.92 -14.95
CA GLU A 264 0.36 -1.06 -15.66
C GLU A 264 0.75 0.42 -15.56
N SER A 265 1.29 0.85 -14.43
CA SER A 265 1.68 2.24 -14.22
C SER A 265 3.00 2.62 -14.92
N THR A 266 3.88 1.65 -15.20
CA THR A 266 5.14 1.87 -15.96
C THR A 266 4.99 1.64 -17.46
N ASN A 267 3.85 1.09 -17.90
CA ASN A 267 3.53 0.78 -19.30
C ASN A 267 4.59 -0.11 -20.01
N GLU A 268 5.27 -0.97 -19.25
CA GLU A 268 6.34 -1.83 -19.76
C GLU A 268 6.29 -3.20 -19.07
N ILE A 269 5.87 -4.22 -19.82
CA ILE A 269 5.59 -5.57 -19.31
C ILE A 269 6.89 -6.30 -18.94
N SER A 270 8.02 -5.92 -19.57
CA SER A 270 9.32 -6.54 -19.33
C SER A 270 9.82 -6.42 -17.88
N TYR A 271 9.29 -5.47 -17.09
CA TYR A 271 9.59 -5.34 -15.66
C TYR A 271 8.81 -6.31 -14.76
N GLY A 272 7.85 -7.06 -15.29
CA GLY A 272 7.00 -7.90 -14.45
C GLY A 272 7.77 -8.98 -13.70
N LEU A 273 8.73 -9.64 -14.35
CA LEU A 273 9.58 -10.66 -13.71
C LEU A 273 10.43 -10.09 -12.56
N PRO A 274 11.25 -9.04 -12.75
CA PRO A 274 12.07 -8.51 -11.66
C PRO A 274 11.23 -7.91 -10.52
N ILE A 275 10.11 -7.23 -10.82
CA ILE A 275 9.20 -6.72 -9.79
C ILE A 275 8.58 -7.86 -8.97
N MET A 276 8.12 -8.93 -9.62
CA MET A 276 7.51 -10.06 -8.93
C MET A 276 8.50 -10.77 -7.99
N ILE A 277 9.73 -11.02 -8.46
CA ILE A 277 10.77 -11.70 -7.66
C ILE A 277 11.16 -10.83 -6.46
N THR A 278 11.39 -9.54 -6.67
CA THR A 278 11.75 -8.63 -5.56
C THR A 278 10.64 -8.52 -4.52
N LEU A 279 9.37 -8.44 -4.95
CA LEU A 279 8.22 -8.42 -4.05
C LEU A 279 8.07 -9.72 -3.26
N MET A 280 8.29 -10.88 -3.89
CA MET A 280 8.25 -12.17 -3.20
C MET A 280 9.33 -12.27 -2.11
N VAL A 281 10.56 -11.88 -2.44
CA VAL A 281 11.68 -11.89 -1.49
C VAL A 281 11.43 -10.88 -0.36
N ALA A 282 10.97 -9.67 -0.66
CA ALA A 282 10.64 -8.65 0.34
C ALA A 282 9.49 -9.11 1.26
N LYS A 283 8.48 -9.80 0.71
CA LYS A 283 7.40 -10.38 1.50
C LYS A 283 7.93 -11.47 2.44
N TRP A 284 8.66 -12.47 1.92
CA TRP A 284 9.16 -13.58 2.74
C TRP A 284 10.08 -13.10 3.87
N THR A 285 11.01 -12.21 3.55
CA THR A 285 11.91 -11.64 4.55
C THR A 285 11.17 -10.83 5.59
N GLY A 286 10.14 -10.09 5.19
CA GLY A 286 9.29 -9.39 6.14
C GLY A 286 8.42 -10.32 6.99
N ASP A 287 7.85 -11.38 6.42
CA ASP A 287 6.89 -12.29 7.07
C ASP A 287 7.57 -13.02 8.23
N PHE A 288 8.88 -13.24 8.11
CA PHE A 288 9.71 -13.78 9.18
C PHE A 288 9.72 -12.93 10.47
N PHE A 289 9.54 -11.60 10.37
CA PHE A 289 9.61 -10.71 11.53
C PHE A 289 8.24 -10.25 12.03
N ASN A 290 7.30 -9.91 11.13
CA ASN A 290 5.99 -9.38 11.50
C ASN A 290 4.97 -9.48 10.35
N LYS A 291 3.68 -9.41 10.68
CA LYS A 291 2.56 -9.29 9.71
C LYS A 291 2.60 -7.94 8.98
N GLY A 292 1.85 -7.81 7.89
CA GLY A 292 1.72 -6.56 7.13
C GLY A 292 1.11 -5.43 7.96
N ILE A 293 1.37 -4.18 7.56
CA ILE A 293 0.92 -3.00 8.32
C ILE A 293 -0.61 -2.96 8.50
N TYR A 294 -1.36 -3.37 7.48
CA TYR A 294 -2.82 -3.39 7.51
C TYR A 294 -3.35 -4.46 8.47
N ASP A 295 -2.81 -5.67 8.42
CA ASP A 295 -3.18 -6.77 9.32
C ASP A 295 -2.90 -6.41 10.77
N ILE A 296 -1.76 -5.78 11.05
CA ILE A 296 -1.41 -5.28 12.39
C ILE A 296 -2.48 -4.30 12.89
N HIS A 297 -2.94 -3.37 12.06
CA HIS A 297 -3.94 -2.37 12.47
C HIS A 297 -5.34 -2.95 12.65
N VAL A 298 -5.71 -3.95 11.84
CA VAL A 298 -6.96 -4.70 12.03
C VAL A 298 -6.93 -5.45 13.36
N ALA A 299 -5.83 -6.15 13.65
CA ALA A 299 -5.64 -6.87 14.90
C ALA A 299 -5.65 -5.92 16.12
N LEU A 300 -4.99 -4.76 16.03
CA LEU A 300 -4.99 -3.76 17.11
C LEU A 300 -6.37 -3.16 17.38
N ARG A 301 -7.25 -3.08 16.37
CA ARG A 301 -8.64 -2.63 16.55
C ARG A 301 -9.57 -3.69 17.14
N GLY A 302 -9.11 -4.94 17.25
CA GLY A 302 -9.93 -6.05 17.76
C GLY A 302 -11.09 -6.43 16.82
N VAL A 303 -10.95 -6.17 15.52
CA VAL A 303 -11.95 -6.60 14.53
C VAL A 303 -11.73 -8.08 14.24
N PRO A 304 -12.75 -8.95 14.38
CA PRO A 304 -12.62 -10.36 14.04
C PRO A 304 -12.58 -10.51 12.52
N LEU A 305 -11.37 -10.67 11.97
CA LEU A 305 -11.13 -10.96 10.55
C LEU A 305 -10.74 -12.43 10.41
N LEU A 306 -11.38 -13.12 9.47
CA LEU A 306 -11.01 -14.50 9.12
C LEU A 306 -9.87 -14.47 8.10
N GLU A 307 -8.77 -15.15 8.40
CA GLU A 307 -7.63 -15.29 7.48
C GLU A 307 -7.98 -16.29 6.36
N TRP A 308 -7.24 -16.24 5.24
CA TRP A 308 -7.47 -17.11 4.08
C TRP A 308 -7.16 -18.58 4.38
N GLU A 309 -6.14 -18.79 5.20
CA GLU A 309 -5.70 -20.08 5.70
C GLU A 309 -5.77 -20.08 7.23
N THR A 310 -6.05 -21.25 7.80
CA THR A 310 -6.03 -21.45 9.25
C THR A 310 -4.61 -21.69 9.74
N GLU A 311 -4.29 -21.27 10.96
CA GLU A 311 -3.00 -21.59 11.58
C GLU A 311 -2.83 -23.11 11.69
N GLU A 312 -1.62 -23.63 11.44
CA GLU A 312 -1.33 -25.07 11.46
C GLU A 312 -1.76 -25.74 12.79
N GLU A 313 -1.69 -25.00 13.90
CA GLU A 313 -2.11 -25.50 15.22
C GLU A 313 -3.63 -25.73 15.31
N THR A 314 -4.42 -24.98 14.55
CA THR A 314 -5.89 -25.04 14.56
C THR A 314 -6.45 -26.13 13.64
N GLU A 315 -5.62 -26.74 12.77
CA GLU A 315 -6.04 -27.82 11.85
C GLU A 315 -6.53 -29.07 12.60
N LYS A 316 -6.06 -29.28 13.84
CA LYS A 316 -6.45 -30.41 14.69
C LYS A 316 -7.77 -30.19 15.43
N LEU A 317 -8.28 -28.95 15.46
CA LEU A 317 -9.53 -28.63 16.16
C LEU A 317 -10.73 -29.06 15.32
N ARG A 318 -11.72 -29.66 15.99
CA ARG A 318 -12.99 -30.01 15.35
C ARG A 318 -14.03 -28.95 15.67
N ALA A 319 -15.09 -28.89 14.87
CA ALA A 319 -16.21 -27.97 15.09
C ALA A 319 -16.81 -28.10 16.51
N CYS A 320 -16.82 -29.31 17.09
CA CYS A 320 -17.28 -29.53 18.45
C CYS A 320 -16.44 -28.85 19.54
N ASP A 321 -15.16 -28.58 19.26
CA ASP A 321 -14.22 -27.97 20.21
C ASP A 321 -14.33 -26.43 20.19
N ILE A 322 -14.91 -25.86 19.13
CA ILE A 322 -15.04 -24.42 18.90
C ILE A 322 -16.48 -23.92 19.10
N MET A 323 -17.49 -24.77 18.86
CA MET A 323 -18.90 -24.38 18.95
C MET A 323 -19.33 -24.05 20.38
N GLU A 324 -20.22 -23.06 20.53
CA GLU A 324 -20.91 -22.81 21.80
C GLU A 324 -21.99 -23.88 22.03
N PRO A 325 -21.89 -24.73 23.08
CA PRO A 325 -22.81 -25.86 23.27
C PRO A 325 -24.21 -25.42 23.75
N ASN A 326 -24.30 -24.28 24.44
CA ASN A 326 -25.52 -23.79 25.06
C ASN A 326 -26.23 -22.78 24.14
N LEU A 327 -26.91 -23.29 23.12
CA LEU A 327 -27.65 -22.47 22.16
C LEU A 327 -29.06 -22.13 22.65
N THR A 328 -29.44 -20.86 22.54
CA THR A 328 -30.85 -20.44 22.65
C THR A 328 -31.57 -20.70 21.33
N TYR A 329 -32.64 -21.48 21.35
CA TYR A 329 -33.43 -21.83 20.16
C TYR A 329 -34.90 -21.42 20.31
N VAL A 330 -35.61 -21.36 19.18
CA VAL A 330 -37.02 -20.97 19.12
C VAL A 330 -37.83 -22.09 18.46
N TYR A 331 -39.06 -22.35 18.90
CA TYR A 331 -39.95 -23.31 18.23
C TYR A 331 -40.76 -22.61 17.12
N PRO A 332 -41.23 -23.33 16.08
CA PRO A 332 -42.13 -22.77 15.07
C PRO A 332 -43.39 -22.12 15.66
N HIS A 333 -43.85 -22.60 16.81
CA HIS A 333 -45.02 -22.08 17.51
C HIS A 333 -44.64 -21.61 18.92
N THR A 334 -44.14 -20.38 19.01
CA THR A 334 -43.80 -19.72 20.29
C THR A 334 -44.70 -18.51 20.57
N ARG A 335 -44.98 -18.28 21.85
CA ARG A 335 -45.66 -17.05 22.28
C ARG A 335 -44.76 -15.83 22.00
N ILE A 336 -45.36 -14.75 21.49
CA ILE A 336 -44.66 -13.50 21.18
C ILE A 336 -43.93 -12.96 22.41
N GLN A 337 -44.52 -13.07 23.61
CA GLN A 337 -43.90 -12.62 24.84
C GLN A 337 -42.56 -13.31 25.13
N SER A 338 -42.46 -14.62 24.89
CA SER A 338 -41.22 -15.38 25.04
C SER A 338 -40.17 -14.99 24.00
N LEU A 339 -40.61 -14.63 22.79
CA LEU A 339 -39.71 -14.16 21.74
C LEU A 339 -39.15 -12.78 22.08
N VAL A 340 -40.01 -11.86 22.54
CA VAL A 340 -39.59 -10.52 22.98
C VAL A 340 -38.65 -10.60 24.19
N SER A 341 -38.87 -11.52 25.12
CA SER A 341 -37.96 -11.72 26.25
C SER A 341 -36.60 -12.25 25.79
N ILE A 342 -36.55 -13.23 24.87
CA ILE A 342 -35.29 -13.71 24.26
C ILE A 342 -34.55 -12.56 23.55
N LEU A 343 -35.26 -11.78 22.73
CA LEU A 343 -34.67 -10.65 22.02
C LEU A 343 -34.14 -9.54 22.94
N ARG A 344 -34.76 -9.34 24.12
CA ARG A 344 -34.29 -8.35 25.11
C ARG A 344 -33.16 -8.86 25.99
N THR A 345 -33.12 -10.16 26.27
CA THR A 345 -32.13 -10.77 27.17
C THR A 345 -30.85 -11.17 26.47
N THR A 346 -30.90 -11.50 25.17
CA THR A 346 -29.75 -11.98 24.41
C THR A 346 -29.22 -10.93 23.42
N ALA A 347 -27.91 -10.99 23.18
CA ALA A 347 -27.21 -10.17 22.18
C ALA A 347 -27.10 -10.87 20.82
N HIS A 348 -27.66 -12.08 20.67
CA HIS A 348 -27.60 -12.83 19.42
C HIS A 348 -28.52 -12.21 18.35
N HIS A 349 -28.06 -12.21 17.10
CA HIS A 349 -28.81 -11.69 15.95
C HIS A 349 -29.57 -12.76 15.18
N ALA A 350 -29.31 -14.04 15.45
CA ALA A 350 -29.95 -15.17 14.80
C ALA A 350 -30.20 -16.28 15.83
N PHE A 351 -31.35 -16.94 15.71
CA PHE A 351 -31.75 -18.05 16.57
C PHE A 351 -32.16 -19.25 15.71
N PRO A 352 -31.62 -20.45 15.96
CA PRO A 352 -32.06 -21.65 15.27
C PRO A 352 -33.50 -22.00 15.64
N VAL A 353 -34.29 -22.38 14.63
CA VAL A 353 -35.67 -22.87 14.83
C VAL A 353 -35.64 -24.39 14.93
N VAL A 354 -36.15 -24.94 16.04
CA VAL A 354 -36.12 -26.37 16.34
C VAL A 354 -37.53 -26.93 16.37
N THR A 355 -37.79 -28.02 15.67
CA THR A 355 -39.14 -28.62 15.53
C THR A 355 -39.46 -29.68 16.58
N GLU A 356 -38.46 -30.36 17.15
CA GLU A 356 -38.65 -31.49 18.05
C GLU A 356 -37.85 -31.35 19.36
N ASN A 357 -38.42 -31.90 20.44
CA ASN A 357 -37.83 -31.86 21.77
C ASN A 357 -36.86 -33.05 21.92
N ARG A 358 -35.62 -32.81 22.36
CA ARG A 358 -34.53 -33.81 22.53
C ARG A 358 -34.85 -35.02 23.44
N GLY A 359 -36.06 -35.13 24.00
CA GLY A 359 -36.47 -36.25 24.86
C GLY A 359 -36.67 -37.59 24.16
N ASN A 360 -36.76 -37.62 22.82
CA ASN A 360 -37.05 -38.85 22.04
C ASN A 360 -35.81 -39.45 21.35
N GLU A 361 -34.61 -39.29 21.93
CA GLU A 361 -33.34 -39.73 21.32
C GLU A 361 -33.14 -41.25 21.15
N LYS A 362 -33.98 -42.11 21.75
CA LYS A 362 -33.77 -43.57 21.70
C LYS A 362 -34.03 -44.22 20.33
N GLU A 363 -34.70 -43.55 19.40
CA GLU A 363 -34.92 -44.09 18.04
C GLU A 363 -33.95 -43.56 16.98
N PHE A 364 -33.22 -42.47 17.26
CA PHE A 364 -32.44 -41.76 16.24
C PHE A 364 -31.07 -42.39 15.92
N MET A 365 -30.56 -43.30 16.76
CA MET A 365 -29.25 -43.94 16.56
C MET A 365 -29.31 -45.31 15.84
N LYS A 366 -30.48 -45.73 15.35
CA LYS A 366 -30.59 -46.95 14.51
C LYS A 366 -30.53 -46.60 13.03
N GLY A 367 -29.32 -46.31 12.55
CA GLY A 367 -29.06 -46.21 11.12
C GLY A 367 -27.69 -45.63 10.83
N ASN A 368 -26.90 -46.33 10.00
CA ASN A 368 -25.59 -45.88 9.48
C ASN A 368 -25.72 -44.69 8.49
N GLN A 369 -26.57 -43.72 8.79
CA GLN A 369 -26.73 -42.49 8.05
C GLN A 369 -26.71 -41.33 9.04
N LEU A 370 -25.56 -40.67 9.15
CA LEU A 370 -25.45 -39.32 9.70
C LEU A 370 -26.20 -38.36 8.75
N ILE A 371 -27.53 -38.36 8.83
CA ILE A 371 -28.35 -37.33 8.20
C ILE A 371 -28.18 -36.09 9.07
N SER A 372 -27.23 -35.25 8.66
CA SER A 372 -27.08 -33.85 9.07
C SER A 372 -28.36 -33.07 8.72
N ASN A 373 -29.43 -33.29 9.47
CA ASN A 373 -30.62 -32.46 9.46
C ASN A 373 -30.61 -31.61 10.74
N ASN A 374 -30.11 -30.37 10.62
CA ASN A 374 -30.87 -29.18 11.06
C ASN A 374 -30.12 -27.85 10.91
N ILE A 375 -29.12 -27.75 10.03
CA ILE A 375 -28.71 -26.44 9.52
C ILE A 375 -28.57 -26.50 8.01
N LYS A 376 -29.68 -26.24 7.29
CA LYS A 376 -29.65 -26.05 5.84
C LYS A 376 -29.20 -24.61 5.55
N PHE A 377 -27.89 -24.40 5.39
CA PHE A 377 -27.37 -23.16 4.82
C PHE A 377 -27.63 -23.16 3.31
N LYS A 378 -28.55 -22.30 2.84
CA LYS A 378 -28.65 -22.00 1.40
C LYS A 378 -27.86 -20.72 1.12
N VAL A 379 -26.67 -20.87 0.54
CA VAL A 379 -25.97 -19.75 -0.12
C VAL A 379 -26.86 -19.29 -1.27
N CYS A 380 -27.12 -17.97 -1.31
CA CYS A 380 -28.08 -17.34 -2.20
C CYS A 380 -27.70 -17.54 -3.68
N MET A 381 -28.40 -18.46 -4.36
CA MET A 381 -28.61 -18.42 -5.80
C MET A 381 -30.09 -18.65 -6.07
N ARG A 382 -30.74 -17.53 -6.42
CA ARG A 382 -32.05 -17.31 -7.04
C ARG A 382 -32.89 -18.58 -7.28
N ARG A 383 -33.84 -18.86 -6.37
CA ARG A 383 -35.21 -19.32 -6.67
C ARG A 383 -36.04 -19.43 -5.39
N GLU A 384 -37.22 -18.83 -5.46
CA GLU A 384 -38.27 -18.66 -4.45
C GLU A 384 -38.55 -19.95 -3.67
N TYR A 385 -38.43 -19.88 -2.34
CA TYR A 385 -39.22 -20.60 -1.34
C TYR A 385 -39.09 -19.81 -0.03
N GLU A 386 -40.20 -19.50 0.63
CA GLU A 386 -40.24 -18.69 1.85
C GLU A 386 -39.55 -19.40 3.03
N TYR A 387 -38.60 -18.72 3.67
CA TYR A 387 -37.93 -19.16 4.90
C TYR A 387 -38.06 -18.05 5.95
N GLY A 388 -38.63 -18.36 7.11
CA GLY A 388 -38.78 -17.41 8.21
C GLY A 388 -37.54 -17.36 9.10
N TYR A 389 -36.78 -16.27 9.04
CA TYR A 389 -35.85 -15.89 10.10
C TYR A 389 -36.50 -14.78 10.92
N VAL A 390 -36.39 -14.86 12.25
CA VAL A 390 -36.70 -13.70 13.09
C VAL A 390 -35.41 -12.91 13.25
N GLN A 391 -35.21 -11.98 12.32
CA GLN A 391 -34.07 -11.09 12.33
C GLN A 391 -34.40 -9.91 13.25
N LYS A 392 -33.48 -9.58 14.16
CA LYS A 392 -33.61 -8.40 14.99
C LYS A 392 -33.32 -7.17 14.12
N THR A 393 -34.36 -6.60 13.51
CA THR A 393 -34.24 -5.34 12.78
C THR A 393 -34.03 -4.22 13.80
N LEU A 394 -32.87 -3.55 13.74
CA LEU A 394 -32.64 -2.32 14.47
C LEU A 394 -33.63 -1.28 13.95
N VAL A 395 -34.57 -0.85 14.80
CA VAL A 395 -35.32 0.40 14.65
C VAL A 395 -34.63 1.45 15.51
#